data_AF-A0A958ITE9-F1
#
_entry.id   AF-A0A958ITE9-F1
#
_cell.length_a   1.000
_cell.length_b   1.000
_cell.length_c   1.000
_cell.angle_alpha   90.00
_cell.angle_beta   90.00
_cell.angle_gamma   90.00
#
_symmetry.space_group_name_H-M   'P 1'
#
loop_
_entity.id
_entity.type
_entity.pdbx_description
1 polymer ?
#
loop_
_entity_poly.entity_id
_entity_poly.type
_entity_poly.pdbx_seq_one_letter_code
_entity_poly.pdbx_strand_id
1 'polypeptide(L)'
;FYGRKDYLKELDGLLAKLTLADVNNAIRKYWQVENMFITIVTDQSEAEPLAKSLRENLPSPMSYANVVKEGLPEAVRQEDAAVADYKLNVKSVKIVNSAETFK
;
A
#
# COMPACT_ATOMS: atom_id res chain seq x y z
N PHE A 1 -26.39 12.86 6.70
CA PHE A 1 -25.54 12.26 5.64
C PHE A 1 -26.45 11.68 4.55
N TYR A 2 -26.41 12.18 3.31
CA TYR A 2 -27.16 11.64 2.14
C TYR A 2 -28.60 11.14 2.44
N GLY A 3 -29.44 11.96 3.08
CA GLY A 3 -30.84 11.60 3.40
C GLY A 3 -31.05 10.59 4.54
N ARG A 4 -29.98 10.16 5.23
CA ARG A 4 -30.08 9.25 6.38
C ARG A 4 -30.38 10.00 7.67
N LYS A 5 -31.27 9.42 8.51
CA LYS A 5 -31.69 9.98 9.81
C LYS A 5 -30.62 9.91 10.88
N ASP A 6 -30.05 8.73 11.12
CA ASP A 6 -29.04 8.50 12.16
C ASP A 6 -28.00 7.50 11.66
N TYR A 7 -27.02 8.03 10.91
CA TYR A 7 -26.00 7.24 10.24
C TYR A 7 -25.06 6.54 11.22
N LEU A 8 -24.74 7.16 12.36
CA LEU A 8 -23.81 6.59 13.33
C LEU A 8 -24.39 5.33 13.96
N LYS A 9 -25.66 5.38 14.37
CA LYS A 9 -26.35 4.21 14.92
C LYS A 9 -26.50 3.07 13.92
N GLU A 10 -26.73 3.41 12.65
CA GLU A 10 -26.77 2.43 11.55
C GLU A 10 -25.40 1.76 11.36
N LEU A 11 -24.33 2.57 11.32
CA LEU A 11 -22.97 2.09 11.11
C LEU A 11 -22.51 1.18 12.26
N ASP A 12 -22.77 1.54 13.51
CA ASP A 12 -22.47 0.70 14.68
C ASP A 12 -23.13 -0.67 14.57
N GLY A 13 -24.40 -0.73 14.17
CA GLY A 13 -25.14 -1.97 14.00
C GLY A 13 -24.60 -2.86 12.85
N LEU A 14 -24.00 -2.24 11.83
CA LEU A 14 -23.35 -2.96 10.73
C LEU A 14 -21.98 -3.50 11.14
N LEU A 15 -21.16 -2.67 11.82
CA LEU A 15 -19.84 -3.05 12.30
C LEU A 15 -19.91 -4.18 13.34
N ALA A 16 -20.91 -4.15 14.22
CA ALA A 16 -21.12 -5.21 15.21
C ALA A 16 -21.41 -6.60 14.59
N LYS A 17 -21.85 -6.65 13.33
CA LYS A 17 -22.18 -7.89 12.61
C LYS A 17 -21.08 -8.32 11.63
N LEU A 18 -20.03 -7.52 11.47
CA LEU A 18 -18.97 -7.77 10.49
C LEU A 18 -18.20 -9.06 10.85
N THR A 19 -18.06 -9.96 9.89
CA THR A 19 -17.31 -11.20 10.07
C THR A 19 -15.97 -11.17 9.33
N LEU A 20 -15.05 -12.05 9.72
CA LEU A 20 -13.80 -12.27 8.98
C LEU A 20 -14.07 -12.70 7.53
N ALA A 21 -15.15 -13.46 7.29
CA ALA A 21 -15.55 -13.86 5.95
C ALA A 21 -15.94 -12.64 5.10
N ASP A 22 -16.69 -11.70 5.66
CA ASP A 22 -17.07 -10.46 4.97
C ASP A 22 -15.85 -9.62 4.59
N VAL A 23 -14.88 -9.50 5.52
CA VAL A 23 -13.61 -8.79 5.27
C VAL A 23 -12.83 -9.46 4.14
N ASN A 24 -12.67 -10.78 4.20
CA ASN A 24 -11.95 -11.52 3.17
C ASN A 24 -12.64 -11.45 1.80
N ASN A 25 -13.97 -11.45 1.78
CA ASN A 25 -14.74 -11.27 0.55
C ASN A 25 -14.57 -9.87 -0.03
N ALA A 26 -14.58 -8.84 0.82
CA ALA A 26 -14.32 -7.46 0.40
C ALA A 26 -12.91 -7.29 -0.16
N ILE A 27 -11.89 -7.84 0.51
CA ILE A 27 -10.50 -7.82 0.04
C ILE A 27 -10.41 -8.49 -1.34
N ARG A 28 -10.92 -9.72 -1.50
CA ARG A 28 -10.87 -10.40 -2.81
C ARG A 28 -11.60 -9.67 -3.92
N LYS A 29 -12.68 -8.96 -3.58
CA LYS A 29 -13.50 -8.24 -4.56
C LYS A 29 -12.90 -6.89 -4.97
N TYR A 30 -12.35 -6.14 -4.02
CA TYR A 30 -11.95 -4.74 -4.25
C TYR A 30 -10.43 -4.51 -4.21
N TRP A 31 -9.66 -5.40 -3.58
CA TRP A 31 -8.21 -5.30 -3.50
C TRP A 31 -7.56 -6.10 -4.63
N GLN A 32 -7.49 -5.48 -5.79
CA GLN A 32 -6.81 -6.01 -6.97
C GLN A 32 -5.53 -5.20 -7.26
N VAL A 33 -4.60 -5.79 -8.02
CA VAL A 33 -3.32 -5.15 -8.37
C VAL A 33 -3.18 -4.81 -9.86
N GLU A 34 -4.16 -5.20 -10.69
CA GLU A 34 -4.07 -5.03 -12.15
C GLU A 34 -4.27 -3.59 -12.64
N ASN A 35 -5.02 -2.76 -11.88
CA ASN A 35 -5.33 -1.38 -12.24
C ASN A 35 -5.14 -0.39 -11.09
N MET A 36 -4.11 -0.63 -10.27
CA MET A 36 -3.77 0.20 -9.13
C MET A 36 -3.02 1.48 -9.53
N PHE A 37 -3.37 2.60 -8.90
CA PHE A 37 -2.58 3.83 -8.91
C PHE A 37 -2.02 4.06 -7.51
N ILE A 38 -0.71 4.30 -7.42
CA ILE A 38 0.00 4.56 -6.17
C ILE A 38 0.46 6.01 -6.20
N THR A 39 0.14 6.77 -5.15
CA THR A 39 0.64 8.13 -4.94
C THR A 39 1.58 8.10 -3.75
N ILE A 40 2.80 8.57 -3.93
CA ILE A 40 3.84 8.61 -2.91
C ILE A 40 4.19 10.07 -2.65
N VAL A 41 4.20 10.48 -1.38
CA VAL A 41 4.71 11.78 -0.96
C VAL A 41 6.09 11.56 -0.38
N THR A 42 7.07 12.24 -0.96
CA THR A 42 8.50 12.12 -0.61
C THR A 42 9.17 13.47 -0.80
N ASP A 43 10.36 13.63 -0.24
CA ASP A 43 11.18 14.81 -0.42
C ASP A 43 11.66 14.95 -1.87
N GLN A 44 11.90 16.20 -2.30
CA GLN A 44 12.34 16.48 -3.67
C GLN A 44 13.66 15.77 -4.03
N SER A 45 14.56 15.59 -3.06
CA SER A 45 15.83 14.87 -3.24
C SER A 45 15.67 13.38 -3.50
N GLU A 46 14.55 12.78 -3.08
CA GLU A 46 14.28 11.34 -3.21
C GLU A 46 13.38 11.01 -4.41
N ALA A 47 12.66 12.00 -4.94
CA ALA A 47 11.67 11.79 -5.99
C ALA A 47 12.25 11.16 -7.27
N GLU A 48 13.38 11.66 -7.78
CA GLU A 48 13.97 11.13 -9.02
C GLU A 48 14.63 9.75 -8.83
N PRO A 49 15.45 9.51 -7.78
CA PRO A 49 15.97 8.17 -7.49
C PRO A 49 14.86 7.12 -7.33
N LEU A 50 13.78 7.46 -6.63
CA LEU A 50 12.63 6.57 -6.45
C LEU A 50 11.89 6.34 -7.78
N ALA A 51 11.68 7.38 -8.57
CA ALA A 51 11.03 7.23 -9.86
C ALA A 51 11.84 6.35 -10.81
N LYS A 52 13.17 6.48 -10.78
CA LYS A 52 14.09 5.63 -11.54
C LYS A 52 13.99 4.17 -11.09
N SER A 53 14.04 3.89 -9.78
CA SER A 53 13.99 2.52 -9.27
C SER A 53 12.69 1.80 -9.67
N LEU A 54 11.55 2.51 -9.64
CA LEU A 54 10.26 2.01 -10.08
C LEU A 54 10.21 1.74 -11.59
N ARG A 55 10.70 2.68 -12.42
CA ARG A 55 10.75 2.52 -13.89
C ARG A 55 11.65 1.35 -14.30
N GLU A 56 12.79 1.21 -13.65
CA GLU A 56 13.79 0.18 -13.95
C GLU A 56 13.51 -1.16 -13.24
N ASN A 57 12.48 -1.23 -12.39
CA ASN A 57 12.16 -2.39 -11.55
C ASN A 57 13.39 -2.92 -10.79
N LEU A 58 14.15 -2.00 -10.18
CA LEU A 58 15.30 -2.35 -9.37
C LEU A 58 14.85 -3.15 -8.14
N PRO A 59 15.66 -4.13 -7.66
CA PRO A 59 15.40 -4.80 -6.40
C PRO A 59 15.21 -3.81 -5.25
N SER A 60 14.22 -4.06 -4.39
CA SER A 60 13.91 -3.22 -3.22
C SER A 60 14.06 -4.05 -1.94
N PRO A 61 15.28 -4.34 -1.49
CA PRO A 61 15.50 -5.10 -0.26
C PRO A 61 14.99 -4.31 0.94
N MET A 62 14.32 -5.01 1.86
CA MET A 62 13.78 -4.40 3.07
C MET A 62 14.91 -3.92 3.99
N SER A 63 14.79 -2.69 4.50
CA SER A 63 15.74 -2.11 5.43
C SER A 63 15.10 -1.95 6.81
N TYR A 64 15.74 -2.52 7.82
CA TYR A 64 15.35 -2.41 9.22
C TYR A 64 16.52 -1.85 10.03
N ALA A 65 16.18 -1.12 11.10
CA ALA A 65 17.14 -0.82 12.16
C ALA A 65 17.65 -2.12 12.81
N ASN A 66 18.92 -2.12 13.24
CA ASN A 66 19.59 -3.32 13.77
C ASN A 66 18.81 -3.99 14.92
N VAL A 67 18.23 -3.17 15.81
CA VAL A 67 17.40 -3.65 16.94
C VAL A 67 16.16 -4.43 16.51
N VAL A 68 15.59 -4.10 15.35
CA VAL A 68 14.42 -4.82 14.80
C VAL A 68 14.90 -6.08 14.08
N LYS A 69 16.02 -6.00 13.36
CA LYS A 69 16.63 -7.13 12.65
C LYS A 69 16.90 -8.32 13.56
N GLU A 70 17.36 -8.12 14.78
CA GLU A 70 17.70 -9.21 15.70
C GLU A 70 16.46 -9.97 16.20
N GLY A 71 15.30 -9.29 16.31
CA GLY A 71 14.05 -9.88 16.79
C GLY A 71 13.13 -10.46 15.72
N LEU A 72 13.46 -10.31 14.43
CA LEU A 72 12.59 -10.77 13.34
C LEU A 72 12.51 -12.31 13.27
N PRO A 73 11.30 -12.89 13.21
CA PRO A 73 11.12 -14.31 12.93
C PRO A 73 11.68 -14.67 11.56
N GLU A 74 12.18 -15.89 11.43
CA GLU A 74 12.78 -16.38 10.18
C GLU A 74 11.79 -16.39 9.01
N ALA A 75 10.51 -16.69 9.29
CA ALA A 75 9.45 -16.65 8.27
C ALA A 75 9.32 -15.26 7.61
N VAL A 76 9.47 -14.18 8.39
CA VAL A 76 9.39 -12.80 7.86
C VAL A 76 10.61 -12.50 6.99
N ARG A 77 11.80 -12.95 7.40
CA ARG A 77 13.02 -12.75 6.58
C ARG A 77 12.95 -13.45 5.24
N GLN A 78 12.37 -14.65 5.20
CA GLN A 78 12.17 -15.40 3.96
C GLN A 78 11.16 -14.73 3.05
N GLU A 79 10.06 -14.21 3.62
CA GLU A 79 9.08 -13.42 2.87
C GLU A 79 9.72 -12.15 2.29
N ASP A 80 10.47 -11.40 3.10
CA ASP A 80 11.20 -10.20 2.68
C ASP A 80 12.17 -10.50 1.52
N ALA A 81 12.89 -11.63 1.57
CA ALA A 81 13.78 -12.06 0.50
C ALA A 81 13.02 -12.42 -0.78
N ALA A 82 11.87 -13.08 -0.66
CA ALA A 82 11.04 -13.44 -1.82
C ALA A 82 10.44 -12.20 -2.51
N VAL A 83 10.04 -11.18 -1.74
CA VAL A 83 9.44 -9.96 -2.30
C VAL A 83 10.47 -8.94 -2.79
N ALA A 84 11.71 -8.98 -2.30
CA ALA A 84 12.76 -8.02 -2.67
C ALA A 84 13.03 -7.92 -4.17
N ASP A 85 12.89 -9.04 -4.89
CA ASP A 85 13.10 -9.13 -6.34
C ASP A 85 11.80 -9.09 -7.16
N TYR A 86 10.65 -8.92 -6.50
CA TYR A 86 9.35 -8.93 -7.14
C TYR A 86 9.22 -7.77 -8.14
N LYS A 87 8.91 -8.11 -9.40
CA LYS A 87 8.81 -7.13 -10.50
C LYS A 87 7.40 -6.56 -10.58
N LEU A 88 7.26 -5.27 -10.26
CA LEU A 88 5.99 -4.55 -10.30
C LEU A 88 5.52 -4.23 -11.73
N ASN A 89 6.45 -4.14 -12.69
CA ASN A 89 6.19 -3.83 -14.10
C ASN A 89 5.34 -2.55 -14.27
N VAL A 90 5.74 -1.49 -13.55
CA VAL A 90 5.01 -0.22 -13.51
C VAL A 90 4.93 0.39 -14.92
N LYS A 91 3.71 0.73 -15.37
CA LYS A 91 3.47 1.26 -16.73
C LYS A 91 3.93 2.70 -16.89
N SER A 92 3.82 3.50 -15.83
CA SER A 92 4.18 4.91 -15.86
C SER A 92 4.51 5.43 -14.47
N VAL A 93 5.48 6.32 -14.38
CA VAL A 93 5.83 7.03 -13.15
C VAL A 93 5.94 8.51 -13.46
N LYS A 94 5.13 9.33 -12.75
CA LYS A 94 5.09 10.79 -12.89
C LYS A 94 5.46 11.42 -11.56
N ILE A 95 6.39 12.37 -11.60
CA ILE A 95 6.70 13.23 -10.47
C ILE A 95 5.86 14.48 -10.64
N VAL A 96 5.04 14.79 -9.64
CA VAL A 96 4.17 15.96 -9.61
C VAL A 96 4.50 16.79 -8.38
N ASN A 97 4.40 18.11 -8.49
CA ASN A 97 4.50 18.97 -7.33
C ASN A 97 3.31 18.67 -6.39
N SER A 98 3.56 18.57 -5.09
CA SER A 98 2.52 18.26 -4.10
C SER A 98 1.36 19.27 -4.10
N ALA A 99 1.63 20.52 -4.46
CA ALA A 99 0.61 21.56 -4.61
C ALA A 99 -0.36 21.31 -5.79
N GLU A 100 -0.11 20.29 -6.63
CA GLU A 100 -0.88 19.96 -7.82
C GLU A 100 -1.49 18.55 -7.78
N THR A 101 -1.24 17.76 -6.73
CA THR A 101 -1.59 16.33 -6.67
C THR A 101 -3.10 16.04 -6.69
N PHE A 102 -3.93 16.94 -6.14
CA PHE A 102 -5.40 16.73 -6.00
C PHE A 102 -6.24 17.79 -6.73
N LYS A 103 -5.66 18.44 -7.75
CA LYS A 103 -6.39 19.40 -8.58
C LYS A 103 -7.22 18.70 -9.66
#